data_AF-A0A6G0WMF7-F1
#
_entry.id   AF-A0A6G0WMF7-F1
#
_cell.length_a   1.000
_cell.length_b   1.000
_cell.length_c   1.000
_cell.angle_alpha   90.00
_cell.angle_beta   90.00
_cell.angle_gamma   90.00
#
_symmetry.space_group_name_H-M   'P 1'
#
loop_
_entity.id
_entity.type
_entity.pdbx_description
1 polymer ?
#
loop_
_entity_poly.entity_id
_entity_poly.type
_entity_poly.pdbx_seq_one_letter_code
_entity_poly.pdbx_strand_id
1 'polypeptide(L)'
;MKKSTRMWQVVTSDSEEDRKSSKAKHSKKSSKKEKKDKKHKKKKKRSKAVDQNEYGKYGIIRESDFHTKSVSFNVWVREVKKMSDFNGPKWQAMELFREYMEDYNTATMPHEKYYDVEAYEMKKYNKKHSKKRKSGAVNDEESVRREWQRQKLEEEKKEFDLVMQTMNKEKIQEMRHQQQLRTQMQLYYKSGNVTEARRLEQLLNKVEDKSKKPSFDDE
;
A
#
# COMPACT_ATOMS: atom_id res chain seq x y z
N MET A 1 -76.63 46.39 -11.10
CA MET A 1 -76.63 47.45 -12.13
C MET A 1 -75.23 47.59 -12.71
N LYS A 2 -75.10 47.49 -14.03
CA LYS A 2 -73.85 47.73 -14.78
C LYS A 2 -73.53 49.24 -14.77
N LYS A 3 -72.26 49.61 -14.68
CA LYS A 3 -71.67 50.84 -15.27
C LYS A 3 -70.15 50.70 -15.19
N SER A 4 -69.49 50.41 -16.31
CA SER A 4 -69.18 51.35 -17.40
C SER A 4 -67.81 51.98 -17.16
N THR A 5 -66.87 51.43 -17.91
CA THR A 5 -65.71 52.04 -18.56
C THR A 5 -65.40 53.48 -18.17
N ARG A 6 -64.20 53.70 -17.61
CA ARG A 6 -63.52 54.98 -17.72
C ARG A 6 -62.16 54.80 -18.38
N MET A 7 -62.21 55.02 -19.68
CA MET A 7 -61.08 55.35 -20.54
C MET A 7 -60.31 56.52 -19.92
N TRP A 8 -59.00 56.38 -19.75
CA TRP A 8 -58.09 57.50 -19.68
C TRP A 8 -57.12 57.37 -20.85
N GLN A 9 -57.40 58.15 -21.90
CA GLN A 9 -56.36 58.64 -22.79
C GLN A 9 -55.72 59.84 -22.09
N VAL A 10 -54.44 59.74 -21.77
CA VAL A 10 -53.56 60.90 -21.57
C VAL A 10 -52.34 60.67 -22.43
N VAL A 11 -52.39 61.37 -23.56
CA VAL A 11 -51.32 62.02 -24.31
C VAL A 11 -49.87 61.74 -23.88
N THR A 12 -49.12 61.28 -24.86
CA THR A 12 -47.66 61.22 -24.91
C THR A 12 -47.05 62.60 -24.75
N SER A 13 -46.15 62.77 -23.77
CA SER A 13 -45.17 63.85 -23.78
C SER A 13 -43.80 63.27 -23.40
N ASP A 14 -42.96 63.17 -24.43
CA ASP A 14 -41.50 63.24 -24.44
C ASP A 14 -40.75 63.13 -23.10
N SER A 15 -40.01 62.03 -22.92
CA SER A 15 -38.86 61.95 -22.01
C SER A 15 -37.95 60.79 -22.41
N GLU A 16 -37.23 61.01 -23.51
CA GLU A 16 -36.14 60.19 -24.06
C GLU A 16 -34.81 60.36 -23.27
N GLU A 17 -34.83 60.75 -21.99
CA GLU A 17 -33.58 60.96 -21.22
C GLU A 17 -33.21 59.81 -20.26
N ASP A 18 -34.16 59.01 -19.78
CA ASP A 18 -33.87 58.05 -18.69
C ASP A 18 -33.28 56.70 -19.16
N ARG A 19 -33.37 56.38 -20.45
CA ARG A 19 -32.85 55.11 -21.01
C ARG A 19 -31.34 55.12 -21.27
N LYS A 20 -30.67 56.28 -21.26
CA LYS A 20 -29.22 56.39 -21.52
C LYS A 20 -28.36 56.14 -20.27
N SER A 21 -28.85 56.45 -19.08
CA SER A 21 -28.10 56.34 -17.82
C SER A 21 -27.88 54.88 -17.37
N SER A 22 -28.89 54.03 -17.52
CA SER A 22 -28.85 52.61 -17.14
C SER A 22 -27.95 51.77 -18.05
N LYS A 23 -27.89 52.09 -19.36
CA LYS A 23 -27.01 51.41 -20.32
C LYS A 23 -25.52 51.76 -20.12
N ALA A 24 -25.22 52.99 -19.71
CA ALA A 24 -23.86 53.43 -19.41
C ALA A 24 -23.28 52.76 -18.14
N LYS A 25 -24.09 52.53 -17.10
CA LYS A 25 -23.65 51.83 -15.88
C LYS A 25 -23.40 50.33 -16.09
N HIS A 26 -24.23 49.66 -16.90
CA HIS A 26 -24.03 48.24 -17.24
C HIS A 26 -22.78 48.03 -18.12
N SER A 27 -22.52 48.95 -19.05
CA SER A 27 -21.32 48.94 -19.90
C SER A 27 -20.01 49.05 -19.09
N LYS A 28 -19.95 49.97 -18.10
CA LYS A 28 -18.75 50.14 -17.25
C LYS A 28 -18.49 48.94 -16.32
N LYS A 29 -19.53 48.25 -15.83
CA LYS A 29 -19.37 47.04 -15.00
C LYS A 29 -18.94 45.83 -15.82
N SER A 30 -19.44 45.70 -17.04
CA SER A 30 -19.03 44.68 -18.02
C SER A 30 -17.55 44.83 -18.41
N SER A 31 -17.10 46.04 -18.74
CA SER A 31 -15.70 46.24 -19.19
C SER A 31 -14.67 46.02 -18.07
N LYS A 32 -15.04 46.29 -16.81
CA LYS A 32 -14.18 46.01 -15.64
C LYS A 32 -14.07 44.51 -15.36
N LYS A 33 -15.14 43.74 -15.59
CA LYS A 33 -15.12 42.26 -15.48
C LYS A 33 -14.29 41.63 -16.60
N GLU A 34 -14.46 42.08 -17.85
CA GLU A 34 -13.63 41.64 -18.96
C GLU A 34 -12.14 41.95 -18.78
N LYS A 35 -11.77 43.14 -18.26
CA LYS A 35 -10.36 43.46 -17.99
C LYS A 35 -9.78 42.57 -16.89
N LYS A 36 -10.56 42.19 -15.88
CA LYS A 36 -10.12 41.27 -14.81
C LYS A 36 -9.96 39.84 -15.33
N ASP A 37 -10.88 39.37 -16.17
CA ASP A 37 -10.80 38.06 -16.82
C ASP A 37 -9.67 38.00 -17.86
N LYS A 38 -9.44 39.06 -18.63
CA LYS A 38 -8.26 39.17 -19.53
C LYS A 38 -6.96 39.19 -18.72
N LYS A 39 -6.91 39.83 -17.53
CA LYS A 39 -5.73 39.81 -16.63
C LYS A 39 -5.51 38.43 -16.01
N HIS A 40 -6.56 37.71 -15.61
CA HIS A 40 -6.45 36.32 -15.12
C HIS A 40 -6.06 35.33 -16.23
N LYS A 41 -6.59 35.50 -17.45
CA LYS A 41 -6.23 34.69 -18.62
C LYS A 41 -4.81 34.99 -19.11
N LYS A 42 -4.34 36.24 -18.97
CA LYS A 42 -2.95 36.64 -19.26
C LYS A 42 -1.97 36.19 -18.16
N LYS A 43 -2.40 36.08 -16.89
CA LYS A 43 -1.64 35.40 -15.82
C LYS A 43 -1.54 33.89 -16.05
N LYS A 44 -2.62 33.23 -16.50
CA LYS A 44 -2.54 31.79 -16.91
C LYS A 44 -1.65 31.53 -18.13
N LYS A 45 -1.33 32.56 -18.93
CA LYS A 45 -0.46 32.47 -20.12
C LYS A 45 0.94 33.08 -19.93
N ARG A 46 1.28 33.55 -18.73
CA ARG A 46 2.60 34.06 -18.36
C ARG A 46 2.93 33.40 -17.01
N SER A 47 3.61 32.28 -16.99
CA SER A 47 5.05 32.26 -17.19
C SER A 47 5.51 30.90 -17.73
N LYS A 48 6.31 30.92 -18.79
CA LYS A 48 7.23 29.83 -19.13
C LYS A 48 8.50 29.89 -18.24
N ALA A 49 8.52 30.80 -17.27
CA ALA A 49 9.51 30.85 -16.21
C ALA A 49 9.16 29.76 -15.21
N VAL A 50 10.14 28.91 -14.92
CA VAL A 50 10.11 27.90 -13.86
C VAL A 50 9.66 28.58 -12.57
N ASP A 51 8.66 28.01 -11.89
CA ASP A 51 8.26 28.50 -10.58
C ASP A 51 9.44 28.28 -9.63
N GLN A 52 10.07 29.37 -9.18
CA GLN A 52 11.25 29.28 -8.31
C GLN A 52 10.92 28.60 -6.97
N ASN A 53 9.64 28.54 -6.59
CA ASN A 53 9.20 27.80 -5.40
C ASN A 53 9.13 26.28 -5.64
N GLU A 54 9.01 25.84 -6.90
CA GLU A 54 8.95 24.43 -7.27
C GLU A 54 10.34 23.85 -7.58
N TYR A 55 11.33 24.71 -7.83
CA TYR A 55 12.71 24.27 -8.05
C TYR A 55 13.24 23.53 -6.82
N GLY A 56 13.74 22.31 -7.03
CA GLY A 56 14.26 21.45 -5.96
C GLY A 56 13.20 20.83 -5.04
N LYS A 57 11.91 20.86 -5.41
CA LYS A 57 10.81 20.28 -4.61
C LYS A 57 11.04 18.81 -4.19
N TYR A 58 11.66 18.02 -5.07
CA TYR A 58 11.97 16.60 -4.83
C TYR A 58 13.45 16.37 -4.47
N GLY A 59 14.18 17.45 -4.17
CA GLY A 59 15.63 17.47 -4.06
C GLY A 59 16.30 18.01 -5.33
N ILE A 60 17.59 18.32 -5.20
CA ILE A 60 18.42 18.78 -6.33
C ILE A 60 19.42 17.66 -6.63
N ILE A 61 19.38 17.15 -7.85
CA ILE A 61 20.31 16.13 -8.33
C ILE A 61 21.45 16.77 -9.13
N ARG A 62 22.65 16.16 -9.01
CA ARG A 62 23.86 16.53 -9.76
C ARG A 62 24.35 15.34 -10.57
N GLU A 63 25.33 15.55 -11.45
CA GLU A 63 25.96 14.47 -12.24
C GLU A 63 26.52 13.34 -11.36
N SER A 64 26.96 13.63 -10.13
CA SER A 64 27.40 12.63 -9.15
C SER A 64 26.32 11.61 -8.78
N ASP A 65 25.04 12.01 -8.83
CA ASP A 65 23.89 11.20 -8.43
C ASP A 65 23.39 10.26 -9.53
N PHE A 66 24.12 10.16 -10.64
CA PHE A 66 23.78 9.30 -11.78
C PHE A 66 23.48 7.86 -11.36
N HIS A 67 24.26 7.30 -10.44
CA HIS A 67 24.13 5.91 -10.02
C HIS A 67 22.93 5.73 -9.10
N THR A 68 22.74 6.64 -8.15
CA THR A 68 21.61 6.65 -7.20
C THR A 68 20.26 6.80 -7.92
N LYS A 69 20.20 7.61 -8.98
CA LYS A 69 18.99 7.85 -9.77
C LYS A 69 18.91 7.04 -11.07
N SER A 70 19.84 6.11 -11.30
CA SER A 70 19.93 5.31 -12.53
C SER A 70 18.61 4.60 -12.87
N VAL A 71 17.94 4.01 -11.87
CA VAL A 71 16.64 3.35 -12.05
C VAL A 71 15.57 4.33 -12.54
N SER A 72 15.47 5.50 -11.90
CA SER A 72 14.50 6.53 -12.26
C SER A 72 14.78 7.15 -13.63
N PHE A 73 16.06 7.36 -13.93
CA PHE A 73 16.55 7.81 -15.22
C PHE A 73 16.20 6.81 -16.34
N ASN A 74 16.45 5.52 -16.16
CA ASN A 74 16.15 4.49 -17.16
C ASN A 74 14.65 4.44 -17.50
N VAL A 75 13.78 4.55 -16.49
CA VAL A 75 12.33 4.61 -16.71
C VAL A 75 11.93 5.87 -17.47
N TRP A 76 12.54 7.02 -17.18
CA TRP A 76 12.32 8.25 -17.94
C TRP A 76 12.77 8.13 -19.40
N VAL A 77 13.97 7.58 -19.64
CA VAL A 77 14.46 7.31 -21.00
C VAL A 77 13.50 6.41 -21.78
N ARG A 78 12.99 5.36 -21.12
CA ARG A 78 12.06 4.42 -21.74
C ARG A 78 10.72 5.05 -22.09
N GLU A 79 10.18 5.89 -21.22
CA GLU A 79 8.83 6.41 -21.40
C GLU A 79 8.75 7.76 -22.10
N VAL A 80 9.63 8.70 -21.74
CA VAL A 80 9.65 10.05 -22.30
C VAL A 80 10.42 10.08 -23.61
N LYS A 81 11.63 9.51 -23.63
CA LYS A 81 12.44 9.42 -24.87
C LYS A 81 12.06 8.25 -25.76
N LYS A 82 11.20 7.32 -25.28
CA LYS A 82 10.72 6.14 -26.03
C LYS A 82 11.85 5.26 -26.56
N MET A 83 13.00 5.23 -25.88
CA MET A 83 14.12 4.36 -26.24
C MET A 83 14.06 3.08 -25.41
N SER A 84 14.14 1.91 -26.06
CA SER A 84 13.95 0.58 -25.43
C SER A 84 15.20 0.09 -24.69
N ASP A 85 15.70 0.89 -23.76
CA ASP A 85 16.96 0.69 -23.01
C ASP A 85 18.20 1.22 -23.76
N PHE A 86 18.83 2.22 -23.16
CA PHE A 86 19.99 2.90 -23.74
C PHE A 86 21.24 2.03 -23.58
N ASN A 87 21.73 1.45 -24.68
CA ASN A 87 22.97 0.65 -24.71
C ASN A 87 24.15 1.42 -25.33
N GLY A 88 24.11 2.75 -25.31
CA GLY A 88 25.14 3.59 -25.92
C GLY A 88 26.34 3.85 -25.00
N PRO A 89 27.35 4.56 -25.51
CA PRO A 89 28.53 4.94 -24.73
C PRO A 89 28.17 5.89 -23.57
N LYS A 90 28.94 5.83 -22.48
CA LYS A 90 28.66 6.56 -21.23
C LYS A 90 28.46 8.07 -21.40
N TRP A 91 29.19 8.72 -22.31
CA TRP A 91 29.08 10.17 -22.53
C TRP A 91 27.69 10.58 -23.01
N GLN A 92 27.07 9.77 -23.88
CA GLN A 92 25.73 10.03 -24.39
C GLN A 92 24.67 9.75 -23.31
N ALA A 93 24.90 8.77 -22.43
CA ALA A 93 24.08 8.59 -21.22
C ALA A 93 24.17 9.81 -20.29
N MET A 94 25.36 10.40 -20.11
CA MET A 94 25.52 11.62 -19.29
C MET A 94 24.79 12.82 -19.91
N GLU A 95 24.77 12.94 -21.22
CA GLU A 95 24.05 14.03 -21.90
C GLU A 95 22.54 13.92 -21.72
N LEU A 96 21.99 12.72 -21.85
CA LEU A 96 20.59 12.44 -21.50
C LEU A 96 20.32 12.66 -20.01
N PHE A 97 21.29 12.34 -19.15
CA PHE A 97 21.16 12.58 -17.71
C PHE A 97 21.17 14.06 -17.36
N ARG A 98 21.85 14.92 -18.12
CA ARG A 98 21.77 16.38 -17.95
C ARG A 98 20.37 16.91 -18.21
N GLU A 99 19.74 16.45 -19.28
CA GLU A 99 18.34 16.80 -19.57
C GLU A 99 17.39 16.28 -18.48
N TYR A 100 17.60 15.04 -18.02
CA TYR A 100 16.86 14.49 -16.88
C TYR A 100 17.06 15.31 -15.61
N MET A 101 18.28 15.78 -15.34
CA MET A 101 18.61 16.64 -14.20
C MET A 101 17.91 17.99 -14.27
N GLU A 102 17.86 18.61 -15.45
CA GLU A 102 17.13 19.86 -15.66
C GLU A 102 15.65 19.68 -15.36
N ASP A 103 15.02 18.65 -15.93
CA ASP A 103 13.60 18.40 -15.72
C ASP A 103 13.28 17.97 -14.28
N TYR A 104 14.19 17.22 -13.64
CA TYR A 104 14.06 16.82 -12.24
C TYR A 104 14.12 18.04 -11.31
N ASN A 105 15.14 18.88 -11.47
CA ASN A 105 15.38 20.01 -10.58
C ASN A 105 14.33 21.10 -10.77
N THR A 106 13.82 21.27 -11.99
CA THR A 106 12.75 22.24 -12.30
C THR A 106 11.34 21.69 -12.08
N ALA A 107 11.22 20.44 -11.64
CA ALA A 107 9.97 19.75 -11.41
C ALA A 107 9.01 19.73 -12.62
N THR A 108 9.55 19.74 -13.84
CA THR A 108 8.80 19.80 -15.11
C THR A 108 8.43 18.42 -15.68
N MET A 109 8.80 17.34 -14.99
CA MET A 109 8.55 15.97 -15.47
C MET A 109 7.06 15.68 -15.64
N PRO A 110 6.66 14.91 -16.67
CA PRO A 110 5.25 14.65 -16.96
C PRO A 110 4.47 13.92 -15.85
N HIS A 111 5.16 13.16 -14.99
CA HIS A 111 4.53 12.35 -13.95
C HIS A 111 5.43 12.21 -12.72
N GLU A 112 4.83 12.17 -11.52
CA GLU A 112 5.54 12.11 -10.23
C GLU A 112 6.43 10.85 -10.09
N LYS A 113 6.07 9.77 -10.77
CA LYS A 113 6.82 8.49 -10.75
C LYS A 113 8.29 8.61 -11.16
N TYR A 114 8.66 9.61 -11.95
CA TYR A 114 10.03 9.72 -12.45
C TYR A 114 10.98 10.38 -11.45
N TYR A 115 10.46 10.98 -10.37
CA TYR A 115 11.29 11.53 -9.29
C TYR A 115 11.76 10.44 -8.32
N ASP A 116 10.90 9.44 -8.12
CA ASP A 116 11.14 8.24 -7.31
C ASP A 116 10.29 7.07 -7.81
N VAL A 117 10.90 6.24 -8.67
CA VAL A 117 10.24 5.05 -9.20
C VAL A 117 9.97 4.04 -8.10
N GLU A 118 10.91 3.84 -7.17
CA GLU A 118 10.78 2.85 -6.11
C GLU A 118 9.63 3.17 -5.17
N ALA A 119 9.53 4.41 -4.70
CA ALA A 119 8.41 4.84 -3.86
C ALA A 119 7.07 4.71 -4.59
N TYR A 120 7.03 5.03 -5.89
CA TYR A 120 5.82 4.90 -6.69
C TYR A 120 5.39 3.44 -6.86
N GLU A 121 6.32 2.54 -7.18
CA GLU A 121 6.07 1.12 -7.34
C GLU A 121 5.69 0.45 -6.01
N MET A 122 6.37 0.77 -4.91
CA MET A 122 5.99 0.31 -3.57
C MET A 122 4.58 0.75 -3.20
N LYS A 123 4.22 2.02 -3.46
CA LYS A 123 2.86 2.52 -3.20
C LYS A 123 1.81 1.81 -4.06
N LYS A 124 2.13 1.52 -5.33
CA LYS A 124 1.26 0.78 -6.24
C LYS A 124 1.09 -0.68 -5.79
N TYR A 125 2.18 -1.33 -5.40
CA TYR A 125 2.19 -2.68 -4.85
C TYR A 125 1.37 -2.75 -3.57
N ASN A 126 1.60 -1.85 -2.61
CA ASN A 126 0.85 -1.78 -1.35
C ASN A 126 -0.64 -1.52 -1.59
N LYS A 127 -1.00 -0.67 -2.56
CA LYS A 127 -2.40 -0.45 -2.94
C LYS A 127 -3.03 -1.69 -3.56
N LYS A 128 -2.29 -2.45 -4.38
CA LYS A 128 -2.75 -3.73 -4.95
C LYS A 128 -2.90 -4.79 -3.87
N HIS A 129 -1.93 -4.92 -2.96
CA HIS A 129 -1.98 -5.84 -1.83
C HIS A 129 -3.08 -5.48 -0.84
N SER A 130 -3.27 -4.20 -0.51
CA SER A 130 -4.38 -3.75 0.33
C SER A 130 -5.73 -4.07 -0.32
N LYS A 131 -5.88 -3.84 -1.63
CA LYS A 131 -7.08 -4.24 -2.37
C LYS A 131 -7.28 -5.75 -2.37
N LYS A 132 -6.22 -6.54 -2.58
CA LYS A 132 -6.27 -8.02 -2.59
C LYS A 132 -6.62 -8.58 -1.20
N ARG A 133 -6.11 -7.96 -0.13
CA ARG A 133 -6.47 -8.26 1.27
C ARG A 133 -7.93 -7.90 1.57
N LYS A 134 -8.41 -6.77 1.04
CA LYS A 134 -9.82 -6.35 1.16
C LYS A 134 -10.78 -7.17 0.28
N SER A 135 -10.29 -7.74 -0.82
CA SER A 135 -11.08 -8.55 -1.75
C SER A 135 -10.97 -10.05 -1.49
N GLY A 136 -10.34 -10.49 -0.40
CA GLY A 136 -10.22 -11.90 -0.02
C GLY A 136 -9.42 -12.80 -0.96
N ALA A 137 -8.79 -12.26 -2.01
CA ALA A 137 -8.24 -13.03 -3.13
C ALA A 137 -6.79 -13.52 -2.91
N VAL A 138 -6.29 -13.50 -1.67
CA VAL A 138 -5.00 -14.10 -1.27
C VAL A 138 -5.26 -15.42 -0.52
N ASN A 139 -6.13 -16.28 -1.06
CA ASN A 139 -6.55 -17.51 -0.38
C ASN A 139 -6.21 -18.81 -1.14
N ASP A 140 -5.18 -18.84 -1.99
CA ASP A 140 -4.93 -20.04 -2.80
C ASP A 140 -3.69 -20.87 -2.41
N GLU A 141 -2.65 -20.32 -1.76
CA GLU A 141 -1.46 -21.13 -1.42
C GLU A 141 -1.15 -21.20 0.09
N GLU A 142 -1.11 -20.07 0.79
CA GLU A 142 -0.75 -20.06 2.21
C GLU A 142 -1.88 -20.56 3.11
N SER A 143 -3.13 -20.36 2.70
CA SER A 143 -4.32 -20.93 3.34
C SER A 143 -4.40 -22.44 3.15
N VAL A 144 -4.20 -22.92 1.93
CA VAL A 144 -4.17 -24.35 1.59
C VAL A 144 -3.06 -25.06 2.38
N ARG A 145 -1.87 -24.45 2.50
CA ARG A 145 -0.78 -25.00 3.29
C ARG A 145 -1.10 -25.08 4.79
N ARG A 146 -1.78 -24.06 5.35
CA ARG A 146 -2.24 -24.07 6.75
C ARG A 146 -3.37 -25.08 6.99
N GLU A 147 -4.27 -25.25 6.03
CA GLU A 147 -5.35 -26.24 6.10
C GLU A 147 -4.81 -27.67 6.02
N TRP A 148 -3.82 -27.93 5.14
CA TRP A 148 -3.12 -29.21 5.07
C TRP A 148 -2.41 -29.56 6.38
N GLN A 149 -1.72 -28.60 6.99
CA GLN A 149 -1.08 -28.81 8.30
C GLN A 149 -2.12 -29.10 9.38
N ARG A 150 -3.26 -28.42 9.37
CA ARG A 150 -4.34 -28.66 10.32
C ARG A 150 -4.98 -30.04 10.12
N GLN A 151 -5.24 -30.43 8.87
CA GLN A 151 -5.77 -31.75 8.55
C GLN A 151 -4.83 -32.85 9.00
N LYS A 152 -3.52 -32.73 8.71
CA LYS A 152 -2.52 -33.71 9.13
C LYS A 152 -2.47 -33.86 10.66
N LEU A 153 -2.50 -32.75 11.40
CA LEU A 153 -2.53 -32.78 12.87
C LEU A 153 -3.84 -33.37 13.42
N GLU A 154 -4.95 -33.18 12.72
CA GLU A 154 -6.25 -33.70 13.13
C GLU A 154 -6.40 -35.19 12.83
N GLU A 155 -5.84 -35.65 11.71
CA GLU A 155 -5.71 -37.08 11.38
C GLU A 155 -4.79 -37.78 12.38
N GLU A 156 -3.63 -37.21 12.70
CA GLU A 156 -2.70 -37.74 13.71
C GLU A 156 -3.37 -37.83 15.09
N LYS A 157 -4.17 -36.83 15.48
CA LYS A 157 -4.96 -36.87 16.72
C LYS A 157 -6.01 -37.97 16.71
N LYS A 158 -6.74 -38.14 15.60
CA LYS A 158 -7.77 -39.18 15.47
C LYS A 158 -7.16 -40.59 15.51
N GLU A 159 -6.02 -40.77 14.84
CA GLU A 159 -5.25 -42.01 14.87
C GLU A 159 -4.78 -42.30 16.30
N PHE A 160 -4.22 -41.29 16.99
CA PHE A 160 -3.81 -41.40 18.38
C PHE A 160 -4.99 -41.76 19.31
N ASP A 161 -6.16 -41.13 19.13
CA ASP A 161 -7.35 -41.41 19.93
C ASP A 161 -7.89 -42.83 19.70
N LEU A 162 -7.84 -43.33 18.46
CA LEU A 162 -8.22 -44.70 18.14
C LEU A 162 -7.26 -45.72 18.76
N VAL A 163 -5.95 -45.45 18.70
CA VAL A 163 -4.93 -46.24 19.40
C VAL A 163 -5.15 -46.19 20.92
N MET A 164 -5.54 -45.05 21.46
CA MET A 164 -5.85 -44.90 22.89
C MET A 164 -7.08 -45.73 23.30
N GLN A 165 -8.09 -45.86 22.43
CA GLN A 165 -9.28 -46.69 22.68
C GLN A 165 -8.99 -48.19 22.65
N THR A 166 -7.96 -48.63 21.91
CA THR A 166 -7.57 -50.04 21.82
C THR A 166 -6.60 -50.47 22.92
N MET A 167 -6.03 -49.53 23.70
CA MET A 167 -5.13 -49.84 24.81
C MET A 167 -5.86 -50.06 26.15
N ASN A 168 -5.30 -50.95 26.99
CA ASN A 168 -5.82 -51.25 28.33
C ASN A 168 -5.82 -50.01 29.25
N LYS A 169 -6.84 -49.86 30.10
CA LYS A 169 -7.03 -48.72 31.02
C LYS A 169 -5.80 -48.38 31.87
N GLU A 170 -5.04 -49.37 32.32
CA GLU A 170 -3.82 -49.19 33.12
C GLU A 170 -2.70 -48.54 32.29
N LYS A 171 -2.55 -48.93 31.02
CA LYS A 171 -1.58 -48.35 30.09
C LYS A 171 -1.89 -46.89 29.78
N ILE A 172 -3.18 -46.53 29.74
CA ILE A 172 -3.64 -45.14 29.58
C ILE A 172 -3.24 -44.29 30.80
N GLN A 173 -3.34 -44.82 32.01
CA GLN A 173 -2.94 -44.12 33.23
C GLN A 173 -1.42 -43.91 33.30
N GLU A 174 -0.63 -44.93 32.92
CA GLU A 174 0.83 -44.83 32.85
C GLU A 174 1.27 -43.77 31.82
N MET A 175 0.65 -43.76 30.63
CA MET A 175 0.90 -42.75 29.59
C MET A 175 0.56 -41.33 30.07
N ARG A 176 -0.55 -41.15 30.81
CA ARG A 176 -0.91 -39.85 31.41
C ARG A 176 0.10 -39.42 32.46
N HIS A 177 0.55 -40.34 33.31
CA HIS A 177 1.60 -40.05 34.30
C HIS A 177 2.92 -39.67 33.61
N GLN A 178 3.29 -40.37 32.55
CA GLN A 178 4.46 -40.08 31.74
C GLN A 178 4.38 -38.69 31.08
N GLN A 179 3.21 -38.32 30.55
CA GLN A 179 2.98 -36.97 30.01
C GLN A 179 3.10 -35.89 31.09
N GLN A 180 2.55 -36.12 32.28
CA GLN A 180 2.68 -35.19 33.42
C GLN A 180 4.16 -34.97 33.81
N LEU A 181 4.95 -36.05 33.90
CA LEU A 181 6.39 -35.96 34.20
C LEU A 181 7.15 -35.19 33.11
N ARG A 182 6.83 -35.41 31.82
CA ARG A 182 7.40 -34.64 30.70
C ARG A 182 7.04 -33.16 30.78
N THR A 183 5.79 -32.82 31.11
CA THR A 183 5.36 -31.42 31.28
C THR A 183 6.06 -30.77 32.48
N GLN A 184 6.17 -31.46 33.61
CA GLN A 184 6.90 -30.95 34.78
C GLN A 184 8.38 -30.72 34.47
N MET A 185 9.02 -31.65 33.77
CA MET A 185 10.41 -31.48 33.32
C MET A 185 10.59 -30.23 32.45
N GLN A 186 9.70 -30.01 31.48
CA GLN A 186 9.73 -28.78 30.66
C GLN A 186 9.53 -27.51 31.48
N LEU A 187 8.68 -27.55 32.52
CA LEU A 187 8.49 -26.43 33.44
C LEU A 187 9.75 -26.15 34.26
N TYR A 188 10.43 -27.18 34.77
CA TYR A 188 11.70 -27.03 35.51
C TYR A 188 12.84 -26.50 34.63
N TYR A 189 12.92 -26.92 33.37
CA TYR A 189 13.85 -26.34 32.40
C TYR A 189 13.55 -24.86 32.14
N LYS A 190 12.27 -24.49 31.99
CA LYS A 190 11.83 -23.09 31.81
C LYS A 190 12.06 -22.24 33.05
N SER A 191 11.96 -22.81 34.25
CA SER A 191 12.20 -22.12 35.52
C SER A 191 13.68 -22.12 35.93
N GLY A 192 14.59 -22.69 35.12
CA GLY A 192 16.03 -22.72 35.39
C GLY A 192 16.48 -23.73 36.46
N ASN A 193 15.60 -24.61 36.94
CA ASN A 193 15.96 -25.66 37.89
C ASN A 193 16.38 -26.93 37.14
N VAL A 194 17.63 -26.93 36.69
CA VAL A 194 18.20 -27.96 35.81
C VAL A 194 18.41 -29.31 36.54
N THR A 195 18.64 -29.29 37.86
CA THR A 195 18.89 -30.49 38.65
C THR A 195 17.65 -31.37 38.77
N GLU A 196 16.49 -30.76 39.06
CA GLU A 196 15.21 -31.49 39.14
C GLU A 196 14.72 -31.93 37.76
N ALA A 197 14.95 -31.13 36.72
CA ALA A 197 14.65 -31.52 35.34
C ALA A 197 15.43 -32.78 34.92
N ARG A 198 16.72 -32.87 35.26
CA ARG A 198 17.57 -34.03 34.96
C ARG A 198 17.17 -35.28 35.76
N ARG A 199 16.68 -35.09 36.99
CA ARG A 199 16.13 -36.20 37.81
C ARG A 199 14.86 -36.78 37.18
N LEU A 200 13.97 -35.92 36.70
CA LEU A 200 12.76 -36.34 35.99
C LEU A 200 13.08 -37.03 34.67
N GLU A 201 14.11 -36.58 33.95
CA GLU A 201 14.61 -37.22 32.73
C GLU A 201 15.10 -38.66 32.98
N GLN A 202 15.87 -38.88 34.06
CA GLN A 202 16.31 -40.23 34.44
C GLN A 202 15.15 -41.16 34.80
N LEU A 203 14.14 -40.64 35.50
CA LEU A 203 12.92 -41.39 35.82
C LEU A 203 12.15 -41.75 34.56
N LEU A 204 12.05 -40.82 33.61
CA LEU A 204 11.37 -41.03 32.33
C LEU A 204 12.06 -42.11 31.49
N ASN A 205 13.38 -42.07 31.37
CA ASN A 205 14.17 -43.06 30.62
C ASN A 205 14.06 -44.46 31.23
N LYS A 206 14.06 -44.57 32.57
CA LYS A 206 13.92 -45.86 33.27
C LYS A 206 12.54 -46.49 33.09
N VAL A 207 11.48 -45.68 32.93
CA VAL A 207 10.13 -46.17 32.62
C VAL A 207 10.05 -46.66 31.18
N GLU A 208 10.70 -45.98 30.24
CA GLU A 208 10.77 -46.40 28.83
C GLU A 208 11.49 -47.75 28.67
N ASP A 209 12.59 -47.98 29.39
CA ASP A 209 13.32 -49.26 29.38
C ASP A 209 12.48 -50.43 29.93
N LYS A 210 11.59 -50.19 30.89
CA LYS A 210 10.66 -51.23 31.39
C LYS A 210 9.58 -51.58 30.38
N SER A 211 9.11 -50.61 29.60
CA SER A 211 8.09 -50.81 28.57
C SER A 211 8.60 -51.51 27.30
N LYS A 212 9.93 -51.51 27.10
CA LYS A 212 10.59 -52.00 25.87
C LYS A 212 11.11 -53.43 25.95
N LYS A 213 11.07 -54.07 27.13
CA LYS A 213 11.37 -55.51 27.24
C LYS A 213 10.16 -56.30 26.75
N PRO A 214 10.21 -57.00 25.60
CA PRO A 214 9.18 -57.98 25.30
C PRO A 214 9.26 -59.08 26.35
N SER A 215 8.15 -59.32 27.06
CA SER A 215 7.97 -60.53 27.86
C SER A 215 7.90 -61.71 26.88
N PHE A 216 9.04 -62.34 26.63
CA PHE A 216 9.14 -63.62 25.94
C PHE A 216 9.29 -64.69 27.01
N ASP A 217 8.20 -64.95 27.72
CA ASP A 217 8.04 -66.11 28.60
C ASP A 217 6.53 -66.38 28.63
N ASP A 218 6.08 -67.34 27.83
CA ASP A 218 5.12 -68.38 28.24
C ASP A 218 5.00 -69.40 27.10
N GLU A 219 5.37 -70.63 27.46
CA GLU A 219 5.36 -71.91 26.75
C GLU A 219 3.94 -72.50 26.70
#